data_AF-V5GRB8-F1
#
_entry.id   AF-V5GRB8-F1
#
_cell.length_a   1.000
_cell.length_b   1.000
_cell.length_c   1.000
_cell.angle_alpha   90.00
_cell.angle_beta   90.00
_cell.angle_gamma   90.00
#
_symmetry.space_group_name_H-M   'P 1'
#
loop_
_entity.id
_entity.type
_entity.pdbx_description
1 polymer ?
#
loop_
_entity_poly.entity_id
_entity_poly.type
_entity_poly.pdbx_seq_one_letter_code
_entity_poly.pdbx_strand_id
1 'polypeptide(L)'
;KQIKMVLEKRPIDFKALTNEMTDITFDVVMQRWKDERADELKILLKTHPCIQQMKTDFGKQNEEHIYNNRINFLKRGAHFPKVLEKKTSGNMFVQLSKNERELHIYDIKSVKTNEMDLLEKIKICDITHVVIGKNCKHSNLCKSAQQAFSIIVNHLENQVNFIAKDERTACYWTDAFNLLIGSTKRSDFYQRELDELVEMDVMLQILELQNIRIPRHAPPVPPLPSETKPPIPPKPDTETFIRMTKRKNHR
;
A
#
# COMPACT_ATOMS: atom_id res chain seq x y z
N LYS A 1 -16.75 5.03 -36.84
CA LYS A 1 -16.78 3.76 -36.05
C LYS A 1 -18.03 2.93 -36.36
N GLN A 2 -19.23 3.51 -36.26
CA GLN A 2 -20.50 2.85 -36.61
C GLN A 2 -20.43 2.07 -37.95
N ILE A 3 -20.01 2.74 -39.03
CA ILE A 3 -19.81 2.11 -40.35
C ILE A 3 -18.89 0.88 -40.27
N LYS A 4 -17.74 0.99 -39.57
CA LYS A 4 -16.82 -0.14 -39.39
C LYS A 4 -17.49 -1.32 -38.68
N MET A 5 -18.27 -1.06 -37.62
CA MET A 5 -18.99 -2.08 -36.87
C MET A 5 -20.10 -2.76 -37.70
N VAL A 6 -20.81 -1.97 -38.51
CA VAL A 6 -21.83 -2.47 -39.44
C VAL A 6 -21.17 -3.36 -40.51
N LEU A 7 -20.05 -2.91 -41.08
CA LEU A 7 -19.33 -3.67 -42.11
C LEU A 7 -18.68 -4.95 -41.57
N GLU A 8 -18.35 -5.02 -40.28
CA GLU A 8 -17.90 -6.27 -39.63
C GLU A 8 -18.97 -7.38 -39.71
N LYS A 9 -20.26 -7.03 -39.76
CA LYS A 9 -21.37 -7.98 -39.95
C LYS A 9 -21.55 -8.44 -41.40
N ARG A 10 -20.77 -7.90 -42.35
CA ARG A 10 -20.77 -8.27 -43.77
C ARG A 10 -22.19 -8.27 -44.39
N PRO A 11 -22.88 -7.11 -44.43
CA PRO A 11 -24.20 -7.02 -45.04
C PRO A 11 -24.13 -7.33 -46.54
N ILE A 12 -25.12 -8.07 -47.03
CA ILE A 12 -25.15 -8.65 -48.39
C ILE A 12 -25.79 -7.67 -49.40
N ASP A 13 -26.62 -6.74 -48.91
CA ASP A 13 -27.27 -5.70 -49.71
C ASP A 13 -27.40 -4.37 -48.94
N PHE A 14 -27.83 -3.32 -49.65
CA PHE A 14 -27.99 -1.98 -49.06
C PHE A 14 -29.13 -1.91 -48.03
N LYS A 15 -30.13 -2.79 -48.14
CA LYS A 15 -31.27 -2.84 -47.21
C LYS A 15 -30.84 -3.43 -45.86
N ALA A 16 -30.09 -4.52 -45.87
CA ALA A 16 -29.46 -5.11 -44.69
C ALA A 16 -28.47 -4.11 -44.07
N LEU A 17 -27.68 -3.39 -44.88
CA LEU A 17 -26.80 -2.33 -44.38
C LEU A 17 -27.56 -1.24 -43.61
N THR A 18 -28.70 -0.79 -44.16
CA THR A 18 -29.52 0.26 -43.54
C THR A 18 -30.15 -0.21 -42.23
N ASN A 19 -30.66 -1.44 -42.19
CA ASN A 19 -31.22 -2.05 -40.97
C ASN A 19 -30.13 -2.21 -39.89
N GLU A 20 -28.93 -2.63 -40.27
CA GLU A 20 -27.81 -2.77 -39.33
C GLU A 20 -27.30 -1.41 -38.82
N MET A 21 -27.40 -0.35 -39.64
CA MET A 21 -27.12 1.01 -39.20
C MET A 21 -28.15 1.54 -38.21
N THR A 22 -29.43 1.16 -38.33
CA THR A 22 -30.46 1.54 -37.35
C THR A 22 -30.28 0.79 -36.02
N ASP A 23 -29.78 -0.45 -36.06
CA ASP A 23 -29.53 -1.25 -34.86
C ASP A 23 -28.28 -0.79 -34.09
N ILE A 24 -27.22 -0.36 -34.79
CA ILE A 24 -26.01 0.18 -34.17
C ILE A 24 -26.21 1.66 -33.88
N THR A 25 -26.83 1.96 -32.74
CA THR A 25 -27.07 3.33 -32.26
C THR A 25 -25.80 4.00 -31.75
N PHE A 26 -25.87 5.33 -31.54
CA PHE A 26 -24.78 6.11 -30.93
C PHE A 26 -24.33 5.54 -29.58
N ASP A 27 -25.27 5.12 -28.73
CA ASP A 27 -24.95 4.56 -27.41
C ASP A 27 -24.17 3.26 -27.51
N VAL A 28 -24.51 2.40 -28.48
CA VAL A 28 -23.77 1.15 -28.76
C VAL A 28 -22.35 1.46 -29.23
N VAL A 29 -22.19 2.46 -30.10
CA VAL A 29 -20.86 2.90 -30.58
C VAL A 29 -20.03 3.49 -29.44
N MET A 30 -20.65 4.33 -28.60
CA MET A 30 -20.02 4.96 -27.45
C MET A 30 -19.58 3.92 -26.41
N GLN A 31 -20.43 2.94 -26.11
CA GLN A 31 -20.09 1.85 -25.20
C GLN A 31 -18.92 1.03 -25.73
N ARG A 32 -18.94 0.67 -27.02
CA ARG A 32 -17.82 -0.05 -27.64
C ARG A 32 -16.51 0.75 -27.61
N TRP A 33 -16.57 2.07 -27.77
CA TRP A 33 -15.40 2.94 -27.60
C TRP A 33 -14.84 2.90 -26.17
N LYS A 34 -15.72 2.96 -25.17
CA LYS A 34 -15.32 2.88 -23.76
C LYS A 34 -14.67 1.53 -23.46
N ASP A 35 -15.26 0.44 -23.94
CA ASP A 35 -14.76 -0.92 -23.72
C ASP A 35 -13.38 -1.11 -24.38
N GLU A 36 -13.22 -0.70 -25.64
CA GLU A 36 -11.93 -0.77 -26.34
C GLU A 36 -10.85 0.04 -25.64
N ARG A 37 -11.16 1.27 -25.19
CA ARG A 37 -10.20 2.10 -24.45
C ARG A 37 -9.87 1.50 -23.08
N ALA A 38 -10.84 0.89 -22.40
CA ALA A 38 -10.61 0.19 -21.14
C ALA A 38 -9.71 -1.04 -21.34
N ASP A 39 -9.88 -1.78 -22.43
CA ASP A 39 -9.05 -2.94 -22.74
C ASP A 39 -7.65 -2.57 -23.18
N GLU A 40 -7.50 -1.52 -24.00
CA GLU A 40 -6.19 -0.92 -24.32
C GLU A 40 -5.45 -0.49 -23.05
N LEU A 41 -6.15 0.16 -22.12
CA LEU A 41 -5.60 0.53 -20.82
C LEU A 41 -5.18 -0.69 -20.00
N LYS A 42 -6.04 -1.73 -19.90
CA LYS A 42 -5.68 -2.98 -19.20
C LYS A 42 -4.42 -3.63 -19.79
N ILE A 43 -4.32 -3.66 -21.11
CA ILE A 43 -3.14 -4.22 -21.81
C ILE A 43 -1.90 -3.38 -21.49
N LEU A 44 -2.01 -2.05 -21.58
CA LEU A 44 -0.93 -1.12 -21.26
C LEU A 44 -0.43 -1.34 -19.83
N LEU A 45 -1.34 -1.42 -18.85
CA LEU A 45 -1.02 -1.61 -17.44
C LEU A 45 -0.38 -2.96 -17.11
N LYS A 46 -0.62 -3.98 -17.92
CA LYS A 46 -0.09 -5.33 -17.72
C LYS A 46 1.21 -5.57 -18.48
N THR A 47 1.38 -4.96 -19.66
CA THR A 47 2.47 -5.34 -20.57
C THR A 47 3.59 -4.30 -20.65
N HIS A 48 3.33 -3.04 -20.30
CA HIS A 48 4.32 -1.98 -20.52
C HIS A 48 5.41 -1.96 -19.43
N PRO A 49 6.70 -2.08 -19.79
CA PRO A 49 7.79 -2.23 -18.82
C PRO A 49 7.93 -1.04 -17.87
N CYS A 50 7.83 0.19 -18.38
CA CYS A 50 7.92 1.39 -17.52
C CYS A 50 6.81 1.46 -16.48
N ILE A 51 5.59 0.98 -16.83
CA ILE A 51 4.47 0.97 -15.89
C ILE A 51 4.66 -0.13 -14.85
N GLN A 52 5.20 -1.30 -15.25
CA GLN A 52 5.51 -2.36 -14.29
C GLN A 52 6.59 -1.95 -13.29
N GLN A 53 7.61 -1.21 -13.75
CA GLN A 53 8.59 -0.60 -12.86
C GLN A 53 7.91 0.39 -11.91
N MET A 54 7.07 1.28 -12.43
CA MET A 54 6.33 2.25 -11.63
C MET A 54 5.41 1.58 -10.59
N LYS A 55 4.72 0.48 -10.94
CA LYS A 55 3.95 -0.34 -10.01
C LYS A 55 4.79 -0.89 -8.87
N THR A 56 6.01 -1.34 -9.19
CA THR A 56 6.95 -1.85 -8.18
C THR A 56 7.41 -0.75 -7.23
N ASP A 57 7.68 0.44 -7.76
CA ASP A 57 8.13 1.58 -6.97
C ASP A 57 7.01 2.11 -6.06
N PHE A 58 5.79 2.28 -6.59
CA PHE A 58 4.62 2.61 -5.78
C PHE A 58 4.27 1.52 -4.79
N GLY A 59 4.45 0.24 -5.12
CA GLY A 59 4.26 -0.86 -4.20
C GLY A 59 5.08 -0.68 -2.92
N LYS A 60 6.38 -0.37 -3.05
CA LYS A 60 7.26 -0.12 -1.91
C LYS A 60 6.85 1.10 -1.08
N GLN A 61 6.43 2.18 -1.74
CA GLN A 61 5.97 3.39 -1.05
C GLN A 61 4.66 3.13 -0.29
N ASN A 62 3.72 2.44 -0.93
CA ASN A 62 2.41 2.13 -0.35
C ASN A 62 2.51 1.11 0.79
N GLU A 63 3.49 0.21 0.78
CA GLU A 63 3.78 -0.66 1.93
C GLU A 63 4.08 0.16 3.20
N GLU A 64 4.82 1.28 3.09
CA GLU A 64 5.08 2.18 4.21
C GLU A 64 3.80 2.89 4.69
N HIS A 65 2.94 3.32 3.76
CA HIS A 65 1.65 3.92 4.11
C HIS A 65 0.73 2.94 4.83
N ILE A 66 0.63 1.69 4.35
CA ILE A 66 -0.16 0.66 5.02
C ILE A 66 0.47 0.31 6.37
N TYR A 67 1.80 0.21 6.47
CA TYR A 67 2.49 0.01 7.75
C TYR A 67 2.05 1.07 8.76
N ASN A 68 2.19 2.35 8.41
CA ASN A 68 1.82 3.46 9.28
C ASN A 68 0.32 3.42 9.65
N ASN A 69 -0.56 3.08 8.71
CA ASN A 69 -1.98 2.91 8.99
C ASN A 69 -2.25 1.79 10.02
N ARG A 70 -1.62 0.63 9.86
CA ARG A 70 -1.75 -0.53 10.77
C ARG A 70 -1.20 -0.22 12.17
N ILE A 71 -0.03 0.42 12.26
CA ILE A 71 0.54 0.84 13.55
C ILE A 71 -0.33 1.90 14.23
N ASN A 72 -0.83 2.88 13.48
CA ASN A 72 -1.75 3.88 14.02
C ASN A 72 -3.06 3.26 14.50
N PHE A 73 -3.53 2.18 13.86
CA PHE A 73 -4.69 1.43 14.32
C PHE A 73 -4.45 0.79 15.70
N LEU A 74 -3.27 0.19 15.93
CA LEU A 74 -2.89 -0.33 17.25
C LEU A 74 -2.70 0.78 18.29
N LYS A 75 -2.12 1.92 17.91
CA LYS A 75 -1.94 3.08 18.78
C LYS A 75 -3.26 3.73 19.19
N ARG A 76 -4.31 3.67 18.35
CA ARG A 76 -5.67 4.09 18.75
C ARG A 76 -6.27 3.14 19.77
N GLY A 77 -5.92 1.85 19.68
CA GLY A 77 -6.41 0.80 20.55
C GLY A 77 -7.83 0.36 20.21
N ALA A 78 -8.24 -0.77 20.79
CA ALA A 78 -9.57 -1.34 20.59
C ALA A 78 -10.06 -2.11 21.81
N HIS A 79 -11.38 -2.24 21.89
CA HIS A 79 -12.05 -3.06 22.90
C HIS A 79 -12.20 -4.49 22.40
N PHE A 80 -11.90 -5.44 23.28
CA PHE A 80 -12.07 -6.86 23.05
C PHE A 80 -12.82 -7.50 24.23
N PRO A 81 -13.65 -8.52 24.01
CA PRO A 81 -14.17 -9.32 25.11
C PRO A 81 -13.03 -10.14 25.72
N LYS A 82 -13.02 -10.27 27.04
CA LYS A 82 -12.07 -11.16 27.72
C LYS A 82 -12.45 -12.61 27.47
N VAL A 83 -11.52 -13.37 26.89
CA VAL A 83 -11.70 -14.80 26.61
C VAL A 83 -11.25 -15.62 27.81
N LEU A 84 -12.21 -16.22 28.51
CA LEU A 84 -11.97 -17.29 29.47
C LEU A 84 -12.23 -18.62 28.75
N GLU A 85 -11.49 -19.68 29.09
CA GLU A 85 -11.45 -20.99 28.39
C GLU A 85 -12.66 -21.34 27.50
N LYS A 86 -13.89 -21.30 28.04
CA LYS A 86 -15.13 -21.65 27.34
C LYS A 86 -16.17 -20.51 27.22
N LYS A 87 -15.87 -19.30 27.68
CA LYS A 87 -16.83 -18.18 27.70
C LYS A 87 -16.14 -16.82 27.61
N THR A 88 -16.85 -15.83 27.09
CA THR A 88 -16.42 -14.43 27.19
C THR A 88 -17.05 -13.76 28.41
N SER A 89 -16.26 -13.12 29.28
CA SER A 89 -16.79 -12.38 30.43
C SER A 89 -15.94 -11.17 30.76
N GLY A 90 -16.57 -9.98 30.69
CA GLY A 90 -15.87 -8.70 30.82
C GLY A 90 -15.25 -8.22 29.51
N ASN A 91 -14.73 -7.00 29.54
CA ASN A 91 -14.09 -6.36 28.39
C ASN A 91 -12.68 -5.91 28.77
N MET A 92 -11.79 -5.97 27.81
CA MET A 92 -10.43 -5.44 27.90
C MET A 92 -10.22 -4.40 26.82
N PHE A 93 -9.43 -3.37 27.13
CA PHE A 93 -8.96 -2.40 26.15
C PHE A 93 -7.48 -2.64 25.88
N VAL A 94 -7.08 -2.64 24.62
CA VAL A 94 -5.73 -2.99 24.21
C VAL A 94 -5.21 -1.87 23.33
N GLN A 95 -3.99 -1.41 23.61
CA GLN A 95 -3.38 -0.30 22.90
C GLN A 95 -1.87 -0.47 22.82
N LEU A 96 -1.28 -0.14 21.67
CA LEU A 96 0.16 -0.06 21.51
C LEU A 96 0.70 1.23 22.12
N SER A 97 1.81 1.13 22.84
CA SER A 97 2.52 2.27 23.41
C SER A 97 2.98 3.24 22.32
N LYS A 98 3.14 4.52 22.67
CA LYS A 98 3.57 5.56 21.70
C LYS A 98 4.94 5.28 21.06
N ASN A 99 5.81 4.56 21.77
CA ASN A 99 7.13 4.17 21.31
C ASN A 99 7.15 2.83 20.54
N GLU A 100 6.00 2.18 20.33
CA GLU A 100 5.85 0.93 19.57
C GLU A 100 6.58 -0.28 20.19
N ARG A 101 6.92 -0.21 21.48
CA ARG A 101 7.68 -1.26 22.18
C ARG A 101 6.86 -2.13 23.10
N GLU A 102 5.72 -1.64 23.57
CA GLU A 102 4.90 -2.31 24.58
C GLU A 102 3.42 -2.31 24.14
N LEU A 103 2.76 -3.45 24.28
CA LEU A 103 1.31 -3.58 24.20
C LEU A 103 0.75 -3.47 25.61
N HIS A 104 -0.12 -2.50 25.84
CA HIS A 104 -0.79 -2.32 27.11
C HIS A 104 -2.19 -2.95 27.04
N ILE A 105 -2.49 -3.81 28.01
CA ILE A 105 -3.80 -4.42 28.19
C ILE A 105 -4.41 -3.85 29.45
N TYR A 106 -5.60 -3.29 29.32
CA TYR A 106 -6.37 -2.69 30.40
C TYR A 106 -7.64 -3.49 30.65
N ASP A 107 -8.01 -3.62 31.92
CA ASP A 107 -9.31 -4.14 32.34
C ASP A 107 -10.33 -3.01 32.42
N ILE A 108 -11.53 -3.24 31.87
CA ILE A 108 -12.61 -2.26 31.90
C ILE A 108 -13.61 -2.68 32.98
N LYS A 109 -13.56 -1.97 34.11
CA LYS A 109 -14.51 -2.20 35.22
C LYS A 109 -15.90 -1.65 34.90
N SER A 110 -15.97 -0.49 34.26
CA SER A 110 -17.23 0.18 33.91
C SER A 110 -17.07 0.99 32.63
N VAL A 111 -17.85 0.63 31.61
CA VAL A 111 -17.90 1.35 30.32
C VAL A 111 -18.46 2.77 30.48
N LYS A 112 -19.22 3.04 31.56
CA LYS A 112 -19.88 4.34 31.80
C LYS A 112 -18.95 5.40 32.41
N THR A 113 -17.98 4.99 33.24
CA THR A 113 -17.05 5.92 33.93
C THR A 113 -15.68 5.99 33.27
N ASN A 114 -15.43 5.15 32.25
CA ASN A 114 -14.15 5.02 31.55
C ASN A 114 -12.96 4.72 32.49
N GLU A 115 -13.25 4.12 33.65
CA GLU A 115 -12.25 3.66 34.59
C GLU A 115 -11.61 2.38 34.05
N MET A 116 -10.31 2.48 33.75
CA MET A 116 -9.51 1.39 33.22
C MET A 116 -8.30 1.15 34.10
N ASP A 117 -8.10 -0.10 34.51
CA ASP A 117 -6.90 -0.50 35.25
C ASP A 117 -5.94 -1.20 34.31
N LEU A 118 -4.67 -0.84 34.37
CA LEU A 118 -3.64 -1.54 33.60
C LEU A 118 -3.48 -2.96 34.16
N LEU A 119 -3.82 -3.96 33.35
CA LEU A 119 -3.75 -5.37 33.71
C LEU A 119 -2.35 -5.92 33.43
N GLU A 120 -1.83 -5.70 32.22
CA GLU A 120 -0.59 -6.29 31.76
C GLU A 120 0.12 -5.39 30.74
N LYS A 121 1.46 -5.47 30.73
CA LYS A 121 2.31 -4.90 29.68
C LYS A 121 3.12 -6.00 29.03
N ILE A 122 3.00 -6.13 27.71
CA ILE A 122 3.70 -7.13 26.92
C ILE A 122 4.69 -6.40 26.02
N LYS A 123 5.96 -6.77 26.07
CA LYS A 123 6.93 -6.21 25.12
C LYS A 123 6.72 -6.82 23.75
N ILE A 124 6.75 -6.00 22.71
CA ILE A 124 6.58 -6.46 21.34
C ILE A 124 7.68 -7.44 20.93
N CYS A 125 8.90 -7.27 21.44
CA CYS A 125 10.01 -8.21 21.21
C CYS A 125 9.78 -9.62 21.76
N ASP A 126 8.87 -9.78 22.73
CA ASP A 126 8.60 -11.07 23.37
C ASP A 126 7.50 -11.85 22.60
N ILE A 127 6.83 -11.20 21.64
CA ILE A 127 5.82 -11.82 20.78
C ILE A 127 6.53 -12.65 19.70
N THR A 128 6.25 -13.94 19.66
CA THR A 128 6.92 -14.86 18.73
C THR A 128 6.14 -15.05 17.42
N HIS A 129 4.83 -15.25 17.51
CA HIS A 129 3.96 -15.43 16.35
C HIS A 129 2.50 -15.13 16.67
N VAL A 130 1.72 -14.92 15.61
CA VAL A 130 0.28 -14.65 15.65
C VAL A 130 -0.47 -15.86 15.10
N VAL A 131 -1.44 -16.35 15.86
CA VAL A 131 -2.36 -17.43 15.47
C VAL A 131 -3.70 -16.81 15.11
N ILE A 132 -4.36 -17.30 14.05
CA ILE A 132 -5.58 -16.70 13.51
C ILE A 132 -6.59 -17.81 13.20
N GLY A 133 -7.87 -17.50 13.30
CA GLY A 133 -8.90 -18.33 12.72
C GLY A 133 -9.17 -19.60 13.51
N LYS A 134 -9.37 -20.69 12.77
CA LYS A 134 -9.63 -22.04 13.30
C LYS A 134 -8.48 -22.59 14.16
N ASN A 135 -7.28 -22.02 14.04
CA ASN A 135 -6.13 -22.41 14.85
C ASN A 135 -6.21 -21.86 16.29
N CYS A 136 -7.11 -20.91 16.55
CA CYS A 136 -7.41 -20.43 17.89
C CYS A 136 -8.40 -21.36 18.60
N LYS A 137 -8.04 -21.81 19.81
CA LYS A 137 -8.89 -22.67 20.66
C LYS A 137 -10.26 -22.04 20.96
N HIS A 138 -10.35 -20.72 20.98
CA HIS A 138 -11.56 -19.93 21.26
C HIS A 138 -12.34 -19.48 20.02
N SER A 139 -11.99 -19.99 18.82
CA SER A 139 -12.69 -19.63 17.58
C SER A 139 -14.16 -20.01 17.55
N ASN A 140 -14.56 -21.02 18.33
CA ASN A 140 -15.94 -21.44 18.54
C ASN A 140 -16.81 -20.40 19.28
N LEU A 141 -16.20 -19.42 19.96
CA LEU A 141 -16.91 -18.33 20.64
C LEU A 141 -17.26 -17.17 19.68
N CYS A 142 -16.75 -17.20 18.45
CA CYS A 142 -16.93 -16.14 17.47
C CYS A 142 -18.06 -16.46 16.49
N LYS A 143 -18.65 -15.43 15.88
CA LYS A 143 -19.61 -15.63 14.77
C LYS A 143 -18.91 -16.15 13.52
N SER A 144 -17.72 -15.64 13.25
CA SER A 144 -16.81 -16.13 12.22
C SER A 144 -15.46 -16.48 12.85
N ALA A 145 -14.89 -17.63 12.48
CA ALA A 145 -13.58 -18.03 12.95
C ALA A 145 -12.51 -16.94 12.66
N GLN A 146 -12.65 -16.20 11.55
CA GLN A 146 -11.70 -15.14 11.17
C GLN A 146 -11.68 -13.93 12.12
N GLN A 147 -12.62 -13.84 13.06
CA GLN A 147 -12.60 -12.82 14.10
C GLN A 147 -11.64 -13.19 15.26
N ALA A 148 -11.31 -14.47 15.39
CA ALA A 148 -10.44 -14.97 16.45
C ALA A 148 -8.97 -14.85 16.04
N PHE A 149 -8.16 -14.31 16.94
CA PHE A 149 -6.70 -14.37 16.82
C PHE A 149 -6.06 -14.43 18.21
N SER A 150 -4.83 -14.91 18.29
CA SER A 150 -4.02 -14.95 19.50
C SER A 150 -2.60 -14.50 19.20
N ILE A 151 -1.97 -13.83 20.16
CA ILE A 151 -0.52 -13.59 20.15
C ILE A 151 0.14 -14.55 21.13
N ILE A 152 1.23 -15.18 20.71
CA ILE A 152 2.02 -16.08 21.56
C ILE A 152 3.25 -15.32 22.07
N VAL A 153 3.36 -15.20 23.39
CA VAL A 153 4.39 -14.45 24.11
C VAL A 153 5.31 -15.43 24.82
N ASN A 154 6.62 -15.33 24.55
CA ASN A 154 7.68 -16.17 25.13
C ASN A 154 7.57 -17.69 24.80
N HIS A 155 8.61 -18.46 25.09
CA HIS A 155 8.71 -19.90 24.83
C HIS A 155 7.94 -20.78 25.83
N LEU A 156 7.36 -20.19 26.88
CA LEU A 156 6.60 -20.86 27.94
C LEU A 156 5.08 -20.93 27.65
N GLU A 157 4.67 -20.70 26.40
CA GLU A 157 3.27 -20.80 25.91
C GLU A 157 2.26 -19.82 26.54
N ASN A 158 2.69 -18.66 27.03
CA ASN A 158 1.74 -17.61 27.38
C ASN A 158 1.09 -17.07 26.11
N GLN A 159 -0.24 -17.10 26.05
CA GLN A 159 -1.01 -16.61 24.90
C GLN A 159 -2.04 -15.58 25.36
N VAL A 160 -2.21 -14.52 24.57
CA VAL A 160 -3.32 -13.59 24.74
C VAL A 160 -4.29 -13.80 23.61
N ASN A 161 -5.54 -14.09 23.97
CA ASN A 161 -6.62 -14.43 23.05
C ASN A 161 -7.50 -13.20 22.80
N PHE A 162 -7.80 -12.96 21.53
CA PHE A 162 -8.61 -11.84 21.07
C PHE A 162 -9.78 -12.32 20.20
N ILE A 163 -10.89 -11.61 20.31
CA ILE A 163 -12.06 -11.76 19.44
C ILE A 163 -12.42 -10.37 18.91
N ALA A 164 -12.12 -10.11 17.65
CA ALA A 164 -12.43 -8.84 17.02
C ALA A 164 -13.95 -8.66 16.81
N LYS A 165 -14.39 -7.39 16.73
CA LYS A 165 -15.78 -7.05 16.39
C LYS A 165 -16.19 -7.52 14.99
N ASP A 166 -15.25 -7.56 14.05
CA ASP A 166 -15.43 -7.97 12.66
C ASP A 166 -14.11 -8.50 12.08
N GLU A 167 -14.19 -9.19 10.94
CA GLU A 167 -13.04 -9.82 10.26
C GLU A 167 -12.01 -8.80 9.78
N ARG A 168 -12.44 -7.62 9.31
CA ARG A 168 -11.52 -6.55 8.87
C ARG A 168 -10.66 -6.08 10.04
N THR A 169 -11.27 -5.90 11.21
CA THR A 169 -10.58 -5.51 12.43
C THR A 169 -9.58 -6.59 12.84
N ALA A 170 -9.95 -7.88 12.79
CA ALA A 170 -9.00 -8.96 13.03
C ALA A 170 -7.82 -8.92 12.05
N CYS A 171 -8.07 -8.72 10.76
CA CYS A 171 -7.01 -8.57 9.75
C CYS A 171 -6.09 -7.39 10.07
N TYR A 172 -6.63 -6.22 10.41
CA TYR A 172 -5.82 -5.05 10.73
C TYR A 172 -4.93 -5.26 11.96
N TRP A 173 -5.45 -5.89 13.02
CA TRP A 173 -4.66 -6.20 14.22
C TRP A 173 -3.58 -7.25 13.93
N THR A 174 -3.94 -8.33 13.23
CA THR A 174 -3.01 -9.42 12.92
C THR A 174 -1.92 -8.98 11.93
N ASP A 175 -2.25 -8.16 10.92
CA ASP A 175 -1.28 -7.53 10.02
C ASP A 175 -0.31 -6.64 10.81
N ALA A 176 -0.83 -5.79 11.70
CA ALA A 176 -0.01 -4.89 12.49
C ALA A 176 0.97 -5.65 13.40
N PHE A 177 0.52 -6.73 14.06
CA PHE A 177 1.43 -7.58 14.84
C PHE A 177 2.46 -8.29 13.96
N ASN A 178 2.07 -8.82 12.80
CA ASN A 178 3.01 -9.45 11.87
C ASN A 178 4.06 -8.44 11.35
N LEU A 179 3.67 -7.19 11.11
CA LEU A 179 4.59 -6.12 10.72
C LEU A 179 5.58 -5.79 11.85
N LEU A 180 5.10 -5.65 13.08
CA LEU A 180 5.93 -5.33 14.25
C LEU A 180 6.96 -6.42 14.59
N ILE A 181 6.61 -7.69 14.42
CA ILE A 181 7.54 -8.82 14.66
C ILE A 181 8.47 -9.09 13.46
N GLY A 182 8.32 -8.37 12.34
CA GLY A 182 9.11 -8.59 11.12
C GLY A 182 8.70 -9.85 10.34
N SER A 183 7.51 -10.40 10.58
CA SER A 183 6.96 -11.53 9.82
C SER A 183 6.57 -11.07 8.42
N THR A 184 6.75 -11.94 7.41
CA THR A 184 6.34 -11.68 6.02
C THR A 184 4.86 -12.00 5.77
N LYS A 185 4.14 -12.56 6.77
CA LYS A 185 2.73 -12.91 6.63
C LYS A 185 1.85 -11.66 6.55
N ARG A 186 0.96 -11.62 5.57
CA ARG A 186 -0.03 -10.56 5.35
C ARG A 186 -1.40 -11.18 5.09
N SER A 187 -2.45 -10.50 5.52
CA SER A 187 -3.82 -10.89 5.22
C SER A 187 -4.19 -10.57 3.76
N ASP A 188 -5.22 -11.24 3.24
CA ASP A 188 -5.79 -10.90 1.93
C ASP A 188 -6.37 -9.47 1.88
N PHE A 189 -6.74 -8.91 3.04
CA PHE A 189 -7.13 -7.51 3.14
C PHE A 189 -5.95 -6.56 2.94
N TYR A 190 -4.77 -6.90 3.47
CA TYR A 190 -3.54 -6.14 3.23
C TYR A 190 -3.19 -6.12 1.75
N GLN A 191 -3.17 -7.28 1.09
CA GLN A 191 -2.77 -7.36 -0.30
C GLN A 191 -3.74 -6.59 -1.21
N ARG A 192 -5.06 -6.73 -0.99
CA ARG A 192 -6.06 -5.97 -1.76
C ARG A 192 -5.94 -4.47 -1.56
N GLU A 193 -5.71 -4.01 -0.32
CA GLU A 193 -5.52 -2.58 -0.02
C GLU A 193 -4.24 -2.05 -0.69
N LEU A 194 -3.16 -2.84 -0.72
CA LEU A 194 -1.93 -2.50 -1.44
C LEU A 194 -2.15 -2.42 -2.95
N ASP A 195 -2.80 -3.42 -3.54
CA ASP A 195 -3.07 -3.48 -4.98
C ASP A 195 -3.96 -2.29 -5.40
N GLU A 196 -4.98 -1.96 -4.60
CA GLU A 196 -5.87 -0.82 -4.84
C GLU A 196 -5.13 0.52 -4.77
N LEU A 197 -4.28 0.73 -3.77
CA LEU A 197 -3.45 1.94 -3.66
C LEU A 197 -2.50 2.07 -4.87
N VAL A 198 -1.79 0.99 -5.21
CA VAL A 198 -0.87 0.99 -6.36
C VAL A 198 -1.61 1.25 -7.66
N GLU A 199 -2.79 0.65 -7.85
CA GLU A 199 -3.61 0.89 -9.04
C GLU A 199 -4.03 2.36 -9.12
N MET A 200 -4.50 2.95 -8.02
CA MET A 200 -4.88 4.37 -7.98
C MET A 200 -3.70 5.29 -8.32
N ASP A 201 -2.53 5.09 -7.71
CA ASP A 201 -1.35 5.94 -7.97
C ASP A 201 -0.88 5.82 -9.42
N VAL A 202 -0.87 4.60 -9.95
CA VAL A 202 -0.52 4.36 -11.35
C VAL A 202 -1.53 5.00 -12.30
N MET A 203 -2.82 4.91 -11.98
CA MET A 203 -3.87 5.59 -12.75
C MET A 203 -3.62 7.10 -12.76
N LEU A 204 -3.41 7.72 -11.59
CA LEU A 204 -3.16 9.16 -11.46
C LEU A 204 -1.98 9.62 -12.32
N GLN A 205 -0.88 8.87 -12.33
CA GLN A 205 0.28 9.21 -13.17
C GLN A 205 0.00 9.08 -14.67
N ILE A 206 -0.79 8.08 -15.08
CA ILE A 206 -1.14 7.87 -16.49
C ILE A 206 -2.19 8.87 -16.97
N LEU A 207 -2.97 9.49 -16.07
CA LEU A 207 -3.93 10.55 -16.45
C LEU A 207 -3.24 11.70 -17.19
N GLU A 208 -2.02 12.07 -16.80
CA GLU A 208 -1.24 13.13 -17.45
C GLU A 208 -0.79 12.76 -18.87
N LEU A 209 -0.67 11.47 -19.16
CA LEU A 209 -0.20 10.92 -20.43
C LEU A 209 -1.34 10.49 -21.36
N GLN A 210 -2.58 10.89 -21.05
CA GLN A 210 -3.74 10.52 -21.87
C GLN A 210 -3.57 11.01 -23.31
N ASN A 211 -3.63 10.05 -24.24
CA ASN A 211 -3.46 10.22 -25.69
C ASN A 211 -2.01 10.40 -26.19
N ILE A 212 -1.02 10.28 -25.31
CA ILE A 212 0.39 10.21 -25.69
C ILE A 212 0.81 8.74 -25.82
N ARG A 213 1.55 8.40 -26.88
CA ARG A 213 2.15 7.07 -27.02
C ARG A 213 3.33 6.95 -26.07
N ILE A 214 3.18 6.13 -25.03
CA ILE A 214 4.26 5.84 -24.09
C ILE A 214 5.32 4.99 -24.81
N PRO A 215 6.59 5.44 -24.86
CA PRO A 215 7.65 4.67 -25.51
C PRO A 215 8.02 3.46 -24.66
N ARG A 216 8.31 2.32 -25.32
CA ARG A 216 8.69 1.07 -24.63
C ARG A 216 10.02 1.16 -23.87
N HIS A 217 10.92 2.00 -24.34
CA HIS A 217 12.22 2.25 -23.72
C HIS A 217 12.31 3.74 -23.37
N ALA A 218 12.95 4.04 -22.25
CA ALA A 218 13.23 5.42 -21.87
C ALA A 218 14.04 6.10 -22.99
N PRO A 219 13.65 7.30 -23.44
CA PRO A 219 14.45 8.05 -24.40
C PRO A 219 15.82 8.40 -23.80
N PRO A 220 16.89 8.49 -24.61
CA PRO A 220 18.22 8.82 -24.12
C PRO A 220 18.22 10.23 -23.50
N VAL A 221 18.79 10.35 -22.31
CA VAL A 221 18.95 11.64 -21.63
C VAL A 221 19.98 12.46 -22.40
N PRO A 222 19.67 13.70 -22.84
CA PRO A 222 20.62 14.54 -23.55
C PRO A 222 21.80 14.93 -22.64
N PRO A 223 22.99 15.21 -23.21
CA PRO A 223 24.13 15.66 -22.42
C PRO A 223 23.82 17.01 -21.75
N LEU A 224 24.41 17.24 -20.58
CA LEU A 224 24.25 18.50 -19.86
C LEU A 224 24.71 19.69 -20.74
N PRO A 225 23.96 20.80 -20.79
CA PRO A 225 24.38 22.00 -21.50
C PRO A 225 25.73 22.54 -20.97
N SER A 226 26.60 22.95 -21.88
CA SER A 226 27.97 23.42 -21.58
C SER A 226 28.03 24.69 -20.73
N GLU A 227 26.93 25.45 -20.62
CA GLU A 227 26.86 26.72 -19.90
C GLU A 227 26.77 26.59 -18.37
N THR A 228 26.75 25.37 -17.83
CA THR A 228 26.69 25.13 -16.38
C THR A 228 28.05 24.95 -15.71
N LYS A 229 29.17 25.09 -16.44
CA LYS A 229 30.49 25.16 -15.80
C LYS A 229 30.67 26.57 -15.23
N PRO A 230 30.67 26.77 -13.90
CA PRO A 230 31.04 28.07 -13.34
C PRO A 230 32.39 28.48 -13.93
N PRO A 231 32.57 29.77 -14.27
CA PRO A 231 33.80 30.24 -14.89
C PRO A 231 34.99 29.75 -14.07
N ILE A 232 35.87 29.00 -14.74
CA ILE A 232 37.11 28.52 -14.13
C ILE A 232 37.79 29.77 -13.58
N PRO A 233 38.04 29.87 -12.25
CA PRO A 233 38.72 31.02 -11.70
C PRO A 233 40.04 31.16 -12.45
N PRO A 234 40.42 32.39 -12.86
CA PRO A 234 41.64 32.61 -13.61
C PRO A 234 42.79 31.92 -12.87
N LYS A 235 43.55 31.09 -13.60
CA LYS A 235 44.74 30.45 -13.04
C LYS A 235 45.60 31.58 -12.45
N PRO A 236 46.05 31.48 -11.19
CA PRO A 236 46.90 32.51 -10.61
C PRO A 236 48.14 32.65 -11.49
N ASP A 237 48.37 33.87 -11.99
CA ASP A 237 49.56 34.22 -12.76
C ASP A 237 50.80 33.81 -11.97
N THR A 238 51.45 32.76 -12.46
CA THR A 238 52.63 32.17 -11.81
C THR A 238 53.80 33.17 -11.82
N GLU A 239 53.76 34.17 -12.72
CA GLU A 239 54.71 35.28 -12.76
C GLU A 239 54.57 36.25 -11.59
N THR A 240 53.35 36.45 -11.08
CA THR A 240 53.10 37.39 -9.96
C THR A 240 53.60 36.80 -8.63
N PHE A 241 53.45 35.48 -8.45
CA PHE A 241 53.98 34.76 -7.28
C PHE A 241 55.52 34.69 -7.27
N ILE A 242 56.16 34.54 -8.44
CA ILE A 242 57.63 34.52 -8.55
C ILE A 242 58.22 35.93 -8.34
N ARG A 243 57.55 37.00 -8.81
CA ARG A 243 57.98 38.38 -8.53
C ARG A 243 57.86 38.77 -7.05
N MET A 244 56.83 38.29 -6.35
CA MET A 244 56.68 38.58 -4.91
C MET A 244 57.69 37.82 -4.04
N THR A 245 58.08 36.60 -4.41
CA THR A 245 59.08 35.81 -3.68
C THR A 245 60.51 36.31 -3.91
N LYS A 246 60.84 36.80 -5.12
CA LYS A 246 62.16 37.42 -5.37
C LYS A 246 62.35 38.78 -4.67
N ARG A 247 61.29 39.53 -4.40
CA ARG A 247 61.39 40.82 -3.68
C ARG A 247 61.60 40.69 -2.16
N LYS A 248 61.27 39.53 -1.56
CA LYS A 248 61.48 39.27 -0.12
C LYS A 248 62.89 38.78 0.24
N ASN A 249 63.72 38.41 -0.74
CA ASN A 249 65.08 37.92 -0.47
C ASN A 249 66.17 39.01 -0.60
N HIS A 250 65.80 40.29 -0.76
CA HIS A 250 66.74 41.42 -0.90
C HIS A 250 66.37 42.63 -0.01
N ARG A 251 65.81 42.39 1.17
CA ARG A 251 65.77 43.38 2.26
C ARG A 251 65.94 42.71 3.61
#